data_AF-A0A846D542-F1
#
_entry.id   AF-A0A846D542-F1
#
_cell.length_a   1.000
_cell.length_b   1.000
_cell.length_c   1.000
_cell.angle_alpha   90.00
_cell.angle_beta   90.00
_cell.angle_gamma   90.00
#
_symmetry.space_group_name_H-M   'P 1'
#
loop_
_entity.id
_entity.type
_entity.pdbx_description
1 polymer ?
#
loop_
_entity_poly.entity_id
_entity_poly.type
_entity_poly.pdbx_seq_one_letter_code
_entity_poly.pdbx_strand_id
1 'polypeptide(L)'
;MIWKRLFSIFLLSTVLIAIAAPATIPAEGIYEIAALTGDVQVKRPLWFGYRRAYKGDRLKLTDRIWVKNPQSSATVSCNNLSNWEVAVGTAFKVSEGCSNSGILFRPEDDLAPGRGIENEDLPYLISPRNTALRPNQPLTLRWHAMKEATHYDVTIKYLARPVWEKRVSEPIVDYPDSSQLRRDRDYFIVVTASTGVSSPENPDQESAPTITLLTDEQEQELKKNLAQIETQNLDADAKALGQAHLYHSTCQDQNYPNTCLNQNAIEVLETRIKAGTDNAAIYQLQADMYKRIGLKRQAQQRYRTALALAKKTNNLPLQAEIQEQLGEIAHNLEEFAEAVEWLEAAEAIYQKGLNLEDPEAQGKLEELRKDIEDSRQRI
;
A
#
# COMPACT_ATOMS: atom_id res chain seq x y z
N MET A 1 -37.08 6.95 -76.78
CA MET A 1 -37.66 6.27 -75.59
C MET A 1 -36.87 6.68 -74.37
N ILE A 2 -37.50 7.45 -73.50
CA ILE A 2 -36.92 8.08 -72.31
C ILE A 2 -36.90 7.05 -71.18
N TRP A 3 -35.74 6.80 -70.56
CA TRP A 3 -35.64 5.97 -69.36
C TRP A 3 -35.14 6.83 -68.20
N LYS A 4 -36.04 7.19 -67.28
CA LYS A 4 -35.73 7.85 -66.00
C LYS A 4 -35.26 6.78 -65.02
N ARG A 5 -34.04 6.89 -64.49
CA ARG A 5 -33.60 6.17 -63.29
C ARG A 5 -33.74 7.11 -62.08
N LEU A 6 -34.63 6.75 -61.17
CA LEU A 6 -34.71 7.29 -59.82
C LEU A 6 -33.67 6.56 -58.96
N PHE A 7 -32.76 7.30 -58.33
CA PHE A 7 -31.90 6.79 -57.26
C PHE A 7 -32.40 7.37 -55.95
N SER A 8 -32.96 6.51 -55.10
CA SER A 8 -33.32 6.81 -53.71
C SER A 8 -32.05 7.01 -52.88
N ILE A 9 -31.98 8.14 -52.17
CA ILE A 9 -30.95 8.41 -51.18
C ILE A 9 -31.43 7.82 -49.85
N PHE A 10 -30.79 6.75 -49.39
CA PHE A 10 -30.95 6.24 -48.02
C PHE A 10 -30.14 7.11 -47.07
N LEU A 11 -30.81 7.89 -46.22
CA LEU A 11 -30.21 8.57 -45.07
C LEU A 11 -29.97 7.52 -43.96
N LEU A 12 -28.73 7.07 -43.84
CA LEU A 12 -28.27 6.30 -42.67
C LEU A 12 -28.09 7.27 -41.49
N SER A 13 -29.03 7.24 -40.56
CA SER A 13 -28.91 7.90 -39.25
C SER A 13 -27.93 7.13 -38.38
N THR A 14 -26.68 7.58 -38.33
CA THR A 14 -25.69 7.10 -37.36
C THR A 14 -26.05 7.64 -35.98
N VAL A 15 -26.65 6.80 -35.14
CA VAL A 15 -26.76 7.02 -33.69
C VAL A 15 -25.35 6.91 -33.12
N LEU A 16 -24.74 8.03 -32.73
CA LEU A 16 -23.53 8.04 -31.91
C LEU A 16 -23.92 7.57 -30.50
N ILE A 17 -23.61 6.32 -30.19
CA ILE A 17 -23.55 5.84 -28.81
C ILE A 17 -22.27 6.44 -28.22
N ALA A 18 -22.41 7.50 -27.43
CA ALA A 18 -21.32 8.01 -26.63
C ALA A 18 -20.98 6.96 -25.57
N ILE A 19 -19.89 6.22 -25.80
CA ILE A 19 -19.27 5.39 -24.77
C ILE A 19 -18.69 6.38 -23.76
N ALA A 20 -19.37 6.57 -22.63
CA ALA A 20 -18.82 7.32 -21.50
C ALA A 20 -17.56 6.56 -21.05
N ALA A 21 -16.39 7.16 -21.25
CA ALA A 21 -15.19 6.67 -20.61
C ALA A 21 -15.43 6.69 -19.09
N PRO A 22 -15.10 5.61 -18.36
CA PRO A 22 -15.19 5.63 -16.90
C PRO A 22 -14.37 6.82 -16.40
N ALA A 23 -14.99 7.65 -15.55
CA ALA A 23 -14.29 8.74 -14.91
C ALA A 23 -13.20 8.12 -14.02
N THR A 24 -11.93 8.31 -14.39
CA THR A 24 -10.81 7.96 -13.52
C THR A 24 -10.89 8.84 -12.30
N ILE A 25 -11.22 8.26 -11.14
CA ILE A 25 -11.08 8.96 -9.86
C ILE A 25 -9.59 9.24 -9.70
N PRO A 26 -9.15 10.50 -9.53
CA PRO A 26 -7.75 10.80 -9.36
C PRO A 26 -7.24 10.15 -8.06
N ALA A 27 -6.10 9.47 -8.12
CA ALA A 27 -5.46 8.87 -6.95
C ALA A 27 -5.29 9.89 -5.82
N GLU A 28 -5.61 9.52 -4.58
CA GLU A 28 -5.57 10.43 -3.43
C GLU A 28 -4.11 10.75 -3.05
N GLY A 29 -3.79 12.04 -2.98
CA GLY A 29 -2.46 12.51 -2.58
C GLY A 29 -2.13 12.15 -1.13
N ILE A 30 -0.85 11.90 -0.85
CA ILE A 30 -0.39 11.57 0.51
C ILE A 30 0.03 12.84 1.25
N TYR A 31 -0.59 13.09 2.40
CA TYR A 31 -0.25 14.17 3.32
C TYR A 31 -0.09 13.58 4.72
N GLU A 32 0.98 13.93 5.43
CA GLU A 32 1.32 13.27 6.69
C GLU A 32 1.94 14.24 7.70
N ILE A 33 1.61 14.09 8.99
CA ILE A 33 2.26 14.85 10.06
C ILE A 33 3.67 14.30 10.30
N ALA A 34 4.66 14.97 9.73
CA ALA A 34 6.05 14.56 9.77
C ALA A 34 6.73 14.87 11.11
N ALA A 35 6.39 16.01 11.71
CA ALA A 35 6.90 16.41 13.01
C ALA A 35 5.81 17.13 13.81
N LEU A 36 5.81 16.94 15.13
CA LEU A 36 4.94 17.70 16.01
C LEU A 36 5.52 17.82 17.42
N THR A 37 5.16 18.89 18.13
CA THR A 37 5.44 19.08 19.55
C THR A 37 4.25 19.80 20.18
N GLY A 38 3.92 19.45 21.44
CA GLY A 38 2.87 20.15 22.20
C GLY A 38 1.42 19.75 21.86
N ASP A 39 0.50 20.71 21.96
CA ASP A 39 -0.96 20.53 21.75
C ASP A 39 -1.31 20.83 20.29
N VAL A 40 -1.25 19.77 19.48
CA VAL A 40 -1.66 19.76 18.07
C VAL A 40 -2.90 18.88 17.94
N GLN A 41 -3.91 19.39 17.26
CA GLN A 41 -5.17 18.66 17.08
C GLN A 41 -5.58 18.62 15.61
N VAL A 42 -6.24 17.53 15.22
CA VAL A 42 -6.82 17.34 13.88
C VAL A 42 -8.33 17.18 14.01
N LYS A 43 -9.08 17.77 13.09
CA LYS A 43 -10.50 17.50 12.88
C LYS A 43 -10.70 16.99 11.46
N ARG A 44 -11.15 15.74 11.34
CA ARG A 44 -11.59 15.13 10.08
C ARG A 44 -13.07 15.42 9.82
N PRO A 45 -13.56 15.42 8.56
CA PRO A 45 -14.96 15.72 8.24
C PRO A 45 -15.97 14.90 9.05
N LEU A 46 -15.75 13.58 9.14
CA LEU A 46 -16.63 12.65 9.84
C LEU A 46 -16.47 12.65 11.35
N TRP A 47 -15.56 13.43 11.94
CA TRP A 47 -15.35 13.45 13.39
C TRP A 47 -16.25 14.48 14.07
N PHE A 48 -16.81 14.10 15.22
CA PHE A 48 -17.59 15.02 16.07
C PHE A 48 -16.81 16.27 16.48
N GLY A 49 -15.49 16.15 16.69
CA GLY A 49 -14.63 17.25 17.13
C GLY A 49 -13.15 17.06 16.83
N TYR A 50 -12.34 17.99 17.33
CA TYR A 50 -10.89 17.90 17.26
C TYR A 50 -10.38 16.79 18.17
N ARG A 51 -9.36 16.06 17.70
CA ARG A 51 -8.65 15.04 18.46
C ARG A 51 -7.17 15.33 18.42
N ARG A 52 -6.43 14.85 19.42
CA ARG A 52 -4.97 14.93 19.44
C ARG A 52 -4.38 14.35 18.16
N ALA A 53 -3.42 15.06 17.59
CA ALA A 53 -2.62 14.63 16.46
C ALA A 53 -1.44 13.77 16.91
N TYR A 54 -1.01 12.86 16.04
CA TYR A 54 0.14 12.00 16.23
C TYR A 54 1.06 12.07 15.03
N LYS A 55 2.34 11.79 15.27
CA LYS A 55 3.36 11.77 14.23
C LYS A 55 3.06 10.57 13.33
N GLY A 56 3.11 10.78 12.02
CA GLY A 56 2.68 9.81 11.02
C GLY A 56 1.17 9.77 10.79
N ASP A 57 0.36 10.65 11.41
CA ASP A 57 -1.06 10.73 11.06
C ASP A 57 -1.19 11.12 9.58
N ARG A 58 -1.85 10.25 8.82
CA ARG A 58 -2.26 10.52 7.45
C ARG A 58 -3.44 11.48 7.44
N LEU A 59 -3.35 12.50 6.58
CA LEU A 59 -4.31 13.58 6.48
C LEU A 59 -4.95 13.63 5.09
N LYS A 60 -6.19 14.12 5.04
CA LYS A 60 -6.86 14.53 3.81
C LYS A 60 -6.79 16.03 3.64
N LEU A 61 -6.88 16.52 2.40
CA LEU A 61 -6.93 17.97 2.11
C LEU A 61 -8.09 18.69 2.83
N THR A 62 -9.17 17.96 3.12
CA THR A 62 -10.36 18.44 3.82
C THR A 62 -10.21 18.47 5.34
N ASP A 63 -9.20 17.78 5.89
CA ASP A 63 -8.92 17.78 7.32
C ASP A 63 -8.45 19.17 7.78
N ARG A 64 -8.68 19.47 9.06
CA ARG A 64 -8.20 20.69 9.70
C ARG A 64 -7.17 20.36 10.75
N ILE A 65 -6.05 21.08 10.74
CA ILE A 65 -5.00 20.99 11.76
C ILE A 65 -4.97 22.28 12.58
N TRP A 66 -4.82 22.14 13.90
CA TRP A 66 -4.81 23.24 14.85
C TRP A 66 -3.62 23.12 15.80
N VAL A 67 -2.67 24.05 15.66
CA VAL A 67 -1.56 24.25 16.61
C VAL A 67 -1.99 25.32 17.60
N LYS A 68 -2.31 24.91 18.84
CA LYS A 68 -3.08 25.76 19.76
C LYS A 68 -2.25 26.82 20.48
N ASN A 69 -0.98 26.52 20.75
CA ASN A 69 -0.16 27.31 21.67
C ASN A 69 1.20 27.62 21.04
N PRO A 70 1.86 28.76 21.36
CA PRO A 70 3.18 29.11 20.82
C PRO A 70 4.31 28.11 21.12
N GLN A 71 4.15 27.24 22.13
CA GLN A 71 5.09 26.18 22.47
C GLN A 71 4.86 24.89 21.68
N SER A 72 3.82 24.87 20.83
CA SER A 72 3.49 23.72 19.99
C SER A 72 3.90 23.99 18.55
N SER A 73 4.22 22.94 17.82
CA SER A 73 4.59 23.00 16.40
C SER A 73 4.04 21.79 15.68
N ALA A 74 3.78 21.93 14.38
CA ALA A 74 3.43 20.84 13.51
C ALA A 74 3.98 21.11 12.11
N THR A 75 4.65 20.11 11.55
CA THR A 75 5.12 20.09 10.17
C THR A 75 4.36 19.01 9.43
N VAL A 76 3.70 19.38 8.33
CA VAL A 76 3.02 18.43 7.43
C VAL A 76 3.88 18.23 6.20
N SER A 77 4.25 16.99 5.90
CA SER A 77 4.84 16.64 4.60
C SER A 77 3.72 16.50 3.58
N CYS A 78 3.81 17.28 2.50
CA CYS A 78 2.83 17.32 1.44
C CYS A 78 3.18 16.33 0.31
N ASN A 79 2.20 16.05 -0.54
CA ASN A 79 2.34 15.09 -1.62
C ASN A 79 3.36 15.47 -2.72
N ASN A 80 3.90 16.68 -2.70
CA ASN A 80 4.91 17.20 -3.63
C ASN A 80 6.31 17.29 -3.00
N LEU A 81 6.54 16.59 -1.87
CA LEU A 81 7.78 16.61 -1.08
C LEU A 81 8.13 17.98 -0.45
N SER A 82 7.20 18.93 -0.44
CA SER A 82 7.35 20.14 0.38
C SER A 82 6.87 19.88 1.81
N ASN A 83 7.33 20.71 2.73
CA ASN A 83 6.91 20.68 4.13
C ASN A 83 6.20 21.98 4.47
N TRP A 84 5.01 21.85 5.05
CA TRP A 84 4.22 22.96 5.54
C TRP A 84 4.33 23.07 7.05
N GLU A 85 4.90 24.18 7.52
CA GLU A 85 4.89 24.58 8.92
C GLU A 85 3.55 25.23 9.26
N VAL A 86 2.77 24.59 10.13
CA VAL A 86 1.43 25.06 10.47
C VAL A 86 1.52 26.21 11.47
N ALA A 87 0.92 27.35 11.11
CA ALA A 87 0.90 28.52 11.97
C ALA A 87 0.09 28.30 13.26
N VAL A 88 0.52 28.95 14.34
CA VAL A 88 -0.11 28.88 15.66
C VAL A 88 -1.38 29.74 15.72
N GLY A 89 -2.40 29.26 16.43
CA GLY A 89 -3.52 30.08 16.93
C GLY A 89 -4.87 29.77 16.30
N THR A 90 -4.91 29.46 15.00
CA THR A 90 -6.15 29.10 14.28
C THR A 90 -6.04 27.72 13.63
N ALA A 91 -7.19 27.11 13.33
CA ALA A 91 -7.25 25.83 12.63
C ALA A 91 -7.28 26.02 11.11
N PHE A 92 -6.30 25.45 10.41
CA PHE A 92 -6.16 25.54 8.95
C PHE A 92 -6.60 24.24 8.28
N LYS A 93 -7.25 24.32 7.13
CA LYS A 93 -7.42 23.14 6.27
C LYS A 93 -6.06 22.72 5.71
N VAL A 94 -5.86 21.43 5.51
CA VAL A 94 -4.62 20.92 4.89
C VAL A 94 -4.43 21.49 3.49
N SER A 95 -5.51 21.72 2.74
CA SER A 95 -5.48 22.38 1.43
C SER A 95 -4.96 23.82 1.42
N GLU A 96 -4.86 24.48 2.58
CA GLU A 96 -4.30 25.83 2.67
C GLU A 96 -2.77 25.85 2.67
N GLY A 97 -2.13 24.73 3.07
CA GLY A 97 -0.67 24.61 3.11
C GLY A 97 -0.10 23.57 2.16
N CYS A 98 -0.88 22.55 1.78
CA CYS A 98 -0.51 21.55 0.79
C CYS A 98 -1.38 21.68 -0.46
N SER A 99 -0.73 21.67 -1.63
CA SER A 99 -1.41 21.59 -2.93
C SER A 99 -1.83 20.16 -3.26
N ASN A 100 -2.85 19.98 -4.10
CA ASN A 100 -3.20 18.64 -4.61
C ASN A 100 -2.32 18.17 -5.80
N SER A 101 -1.41 18.99 -6.29
CA SER A 101 -0.50 18.66 -7.38
C SER A 101 0.82 18.11 -6.81
N GLY A 102 0.95 16.78 -6.75
CA GLY A 102 2.13 16.13 -6.20
C GLY A 102 2.43 14.78 -6.85
N ILE A 103 3.51 14.17 -6.37
CA ILE A 103 4.07 12.90 -6.87
C ILE A 103 3.83 11.74 -5.91
N LEU A 104 3.44 12.03 -4.66
CA LEU A 104 3.05 11.03 -3.68
C LEU A 104 1.56 10.81 -3.75
N PHE A 105 1.16 9.60 -4.08
CA PHE A 105 -0.23 9.20 -4.17
C PHE A 105 -0.39 7.78 -3.64
N ARG A 106 -1.57 7.51 -3.10
CA ARG A 106 -2.02 6.17 -2.76
C ARG A 106 -2.75 5.61 -3.98
N PRO A 107 -2.19 4.62 -4.69
CA PRO A 107 -2.95 3.89 -5.70
C PRO A 107 -4.11 3.18 -5.01
N GLU A 108 -5.23 2.97 -5.70
CA GLU A 108 -6.35 2.25 -5.12
C GLU A 108 -5.87 0.89 -4.59
N ASP A 109 -6.01 0.69 -3.28
CA ASP A 109 -5.58 -0.51 -2.57
C ASP A 109 -6.67 -1.59 -2.71
N ASP A 110 -6.95 -2.02 -3.93
CA ASP A 110 -7.60 -3.31 -4.09
C ASP A 110 -6.68 -4.35 -3.45
N LEU A 111 -7.22 -5.13 -2.50
CA LEU A 111 -6.53 -6.30 -1.96
C LEU A 111 -6.02 -7.12 -3.14
N ALA A 112 -4.69 -7.16 -3.32
CA ALA A 112 -4.11 -8.02 -4.34
C ALA A 112 -4.64 -9.44 -4.09
N PRO A 113 -5.24 -10.10 -5.10
CA PRO A 113 -5.92 -11.36 -4.88
C PRO A 113 -4.92 -12.36 -4.28
N GLY A 114 -5.15 -12.71 -3.01
CA GLY A 114 -4.32 -13.66 -2.25
C GLY A 114 -4.54 -15.11 -2.67
N ARG A 115 -4.74 -15.38 -3.96
CA ARG A 115 -5.08 -16.73 -4.42
C ARG A 115 -3.90 -17.67 -4.15
N GLY A 116 -4.05 -18.53 -3.15
CA GLY A 116 -3.17 -19.69 -2.88
C GLY A 116 -1.88 -19.42 -2.09
N ILE A 117 -1.63 -18.21 -1.58
CA ILE A 117 -0.32 -17.86 -0.95
C ILE A 117 -0.33 -18.02 0.58
N GLU A 118 -1.44 -18.52 1.12
CA GLU A 118 -1.72 -18.58 2.56
C GLU A 118 -1.39 -19.96 3.15
N ASN A 119 -0.85 -20.86 2.32
CA ASN A 119 -0.43 -22.18 2.71
C ASN A 119 1.04 -22.16 3.16
N GLU A 120 1.27 -22.38 4.46
CA GLU A 120 2.62 -22.55 5.04
C GLU A 120 3.36 -23.78 4.47
N ASP A 121 2.66 -24.66 3.75
CA ASP A 121 3.23 -25.81 3.05
C ASP A 121 3.75 -25.46 1.64
N LEU A 122 3.76 -24.18 1.25
CA LEU A 122 4.38 -23.73 0.00
C LEU A 122 5.65 -22.91 0.27
N PRO A 123 6.69 -23.04 -0.58
CA PRO A 123 7.88 -22.18 -0.52
C PRO A 123 7.59 -20.80 -1.13
N TYR A 124 6.59 -20.09 -0.60
CA TYR A 124 6.11 -18.86 -1.21
C TYR A 124 7.14 -17.74 -1.12
N LEU A 125 7.26 -16.99 -2.22
CA LEU A 125 8.19 -15.88 -2.32
C LEU A 125 7.80 -14.75 -1.37
N ILE A 126 8.78 -14.32 -0.56
CA ILE A 126 8.66 -13.22 0.41
C ILE A 126 9.24 -11.92 -0.20
N SER A 127 10.38 -12.01 -0.89
CA SER A 127 11.09 -10.86 -1.45
C SER A 127 11.93 -11.31 -2.65
N PRO A 128 12.02 -10.52 -3.73
CA PRO A 128 11.08 -9.46 -4.10
C PRO A 128 9.74 -10.07 -4.54
N ARG A 129 8.61 -9.42 -4.28
CA ARG A 129 7.29 -9.95 -4.66
C ARG A 129 6.39 -8.81 -5.12
N ASN A 130 5.78 -8.94 -6.30
CA ASN A 130 4.81 -7.97 -6.82
C ASN A 130 5.35 -6.53 -6.72
N THR A 131 6.52 -6.32 -7.30
CA THR A 131 7.28 -5.07 -7.19
C THR A 131 8.07 -4.78 -8.46
N ALA A 132 8.23 -3.51 -8.79
CA ALA A 132 9.32 -3.10 -9.66
C ALA A 132 10.66 -3.19 -8.92
N LEU A 133 11.73 -3.28 -9.71
CA LEU A 133 13.11 -3.27 -9.28
C LEU A 133 13.82 -2.03 -9.83
N ARG A 134 14.84 -1.59 -9.09
CA ARG A 134 15.74 -0.53 -9.53
C ARG A 134 16.90 -1.13 -10.33
N PRO A 135 17.27 -0.55 -11.48
CA PRO A 135 18.40 -1.04 -12.28
C PRO A 135 19.73 -1.06 -11.52
N ASN A 136 20.49 -2.14 -11.70
CA ASN A 136 21.83 -2.34 -11.14
C ASN A 136 21.88 -2.32 -9.60
N GLN A 137 20.78 -2.68 -8.94
CA GLN A 137 20.78 -2.91 -7.50
C GLN A 137 20.93 -4.40 -7.19
N PRO A 138 21.70 -4.74 -6.13
CA PRO A 138 21.77 -6.12 -5.68
C PRO A 138 20.37 -6.57 -5.22
N LEU A 139 20.04 -7.81 -5.52
CA LEU A 139 18.76 -8.40 -5.18
C LEU A 139 18.98 -9.69 -4.42
N THR A 140 18.31 -9.85 -3.30
CA THR A 140 18.31 -11.11 -2.55
C THR A 140 16.90 -11.68 -2.56
N LEU A 141 16.75 -12.86 -3.14
CA LEU A 141 15.49 -13.60 -3.16
C LEU A 141 15.34 -14.32 -1.83
N ARG A 142 14.15 -14.23 -1.23
CA ARG A 142 13.78 -14.89 0.04
C ARG A 142 12.41 -15.51 -0.10
N TRP A 143 12.23 -16.70 0.45
CA TRP A 143 10.95 -17.43 0.45
C TRP A 143 10.71 -18.12 1.79
N HIS A 144 9.49 -18.63 1.98
CA HIS A 144 9.14 -19.43 3.13
C HIS A 144 9.90 -20.76 3.12
N ALA A 145 10.47 -21.13 4.27
CA ALA A 145 11.25 -22.35 4.40
C ALA A 145 10.35 -23.56 4.70
N MET A 146 10.51 -24.62 3.92
CA MET A 146 9.79 -25.88 4.07
C MET A 146 10.54 -26.81 5.04
N LYS A 147 9.84 -27.35 6.06
CA LYS A 147 10.44 -28.22 7.09
C LYS A 147 11.13 -29.46 6.53
N GLU A 148 10.61 -30.04 5.45
CA GLU A 148 11.12 -31.27 4.83
C GLU A 148 12.02 -31.04 3.62
N ALA A 149 12.25 -29.78 3.22
CA ALA A 149 13.09 -29.48 2.08
C ALA A 149 14.57 -29.44 2.46
N THR A 150 15.40 -30.10 1.65
CA THR A 150 16.86 -30.08 1.80
C THR A 150 17.54 -29.09 0.86
N HIS A 151 16.85 -28.73 -0.22
CA HIS A 151 17.27 -27.71 -1.19
C HIS A 151 16.06 -27.17 -1.96
N TYR A 152 16.31 -26.07 -2.68
CA TYR A 152 15.35 -25.38 -3.51
C TYR A 152 15.95 -25.13 -4.88
N ASP A 153 15.14 -25.32 -5.92
CA ASP A 153 15.40 -24.86 -7.27
C ASP A 153 14.64 -23.54 -7.49
N VAL A 154 15.39 -22.47 -7.70
CA VAL A 154 14.86 -21.12 -7.89
C VAL A 154 15.03 -20.76 -9.36
N THR A 155 13.92 -20.43 -10.01
CA THR A 155 13.87 -20.09 -11.42
C THR A 155 13.25 -18.71 -11.60
N ILE A 156 13.94 -17.84 -12.34
CA ILE A 156 13.35 -16.62 -12.89
C ILE A 156 12.97 -16.92 -14.33
N LYS A 157 11.70 -16.72 -14.68
CA LYS A 157 11.16 -16.94 -16.02
C LYS A 157 10.75 -15.62 -16.66
N TYR A 158 10.92 -15.55 -17.98
CA TYR A 158 10.21 -14.59 -18.83
C TYR A 158 9.24 -15.39 -19.71
N LEU A 159 7.94 -15.12 -19.58
CA LEU A 159 6.89 -16.03 -20.05
C LEU A 159 7.17 -17.45 -19.52
N ALA A 160 7.07 -18.49 -20.36
CA ALA A 160 7.36 -19.87 -20.00
C ALA A 160 8.86 -20.24 -20.03
N ARG A 161 9.78 -19.29 -20.32
CA ARG A 161 11.20 -19.61 -20.54
C ARG A 161 12.05 -19.24 -19.31
N PRO A 162 12.85 -20.17 -18.77
CA PRO A 162 13.83 -19.82 -17.74
C PRO A 162 14.87 -18.87 -18.32
N VAL A 163 15.13 -17.76 -17.62
CA VAL A 163 16.21 -16.81 -17.93
C VAL A 163 17.33 -16.90 -16.91
N TRP A 164 17.04 -17.44 -15.72
CA TRP A 164 18.02 -17.71 -14.68
C TRP A 164 17.54 -18.84 -13.78
N GLU A 165 18.46 -19.70 -13.36
CA GLU A 165 18.18 -20.85 -12.50
C GLU A 165 19.33 -21.06 -11.51
N LYS A 166 18.99 -21.40 -10.27
CA LYS A 166 19.98 -21.75 -9.24
C LYS A 166 19.40 -22.69 -8.20
N ARG A 167 20.20 -23.69 -7.82
CA ARG A 167 19.93 -24.57 -6.69
C ARG A 167 20.64 -24.06 -5.44
N VAL A 168 19.92 -23.98 -4.33
CA VAL A 168 20.45 -23.58 -3.01
C VAL A 168 19.87 -24.44 -1.89
N SER A 169 20.58 -24.58 -0.77
CA SER A 169 20.08 -25.29 0.43
C SER A 169 19.25 -24.40 1.35
N GLU A 170 19.59 -23.12 1.42
CA GLU A 170 18.94 -22.14 2.29
C GLU A 170 17.76 -21.46 1.58
N PRO A 171 16.75 -20.94 2.32
CA PRO A 171 15.58 -20.27 1.76
C PRO A 171 15.88 -18.82 1.32
N ILE A 172 17.09 -18.61 0.79
CA ILE A 172 17.63 -17.32 0.40
C ILE A 172 18.68 -17.51 -0.70
N VAL A 173 18.69 -16.61 -1.68
CA VAL A 173 19.73 -16.59 -2.70
C VAL A 173 19.96 -15.18 -3.23
N ASP A 174 21.24 -14.81 -3.35
CA ASP A 174 21.61 -13.58 -4.05
C ASP A 174 21.46 -13.79 -5.56
N TYR A 175 20.75 -12.86 -6.18
CA TYR A 175 20.67 -12.72 -7.62
C TYR A 175 21.74 -11.75 -8.10
N PRO A 176 22.69 -12.23 -8.91
CA PRO A 176 24.00 -11.59 -9.05
C PRO A 176 23.96 -10.25 -9.79
N ASP A 177 22.99 -10.02 -10.69
CA ASP A 177 22.86 -8.74 -11.40
C ASP A 177 21.48 -8.54 -12.05
N SER A 178 20.79 -7.46 -11.70
CA SER A 178 19.54 -7.05 -12.35
C SER A 178 19.72 -6.54 -13.78
N SER A 179 20.96 -6.30 -14.25
CA SER A 179 21.25 -5.85 -15.62
C SER A 179 20.84 -6.84 -16.71
N GLN A 180 20.71 -8.13 -16.35
CA GLN A 180 20.22 -9.17 -17.27
C GLN A 180 18.70 -9.08 -17.52
N LEU A 181 17.99 -8.36 -16.65
CA LEU A 181 16.56 -8.13 -16.79
C LEU A 181 16.30 -6.95 -17.74
N ARG A 182 15.30 -7.11 -18.59
CA ARG A 182 14.84 -6.10 -19.53
C ARG A 182 13.70 -5.30 -18.93
N ARG A 183 13.66 -4.01 -19.26
CA ARG A 183 12.68 -3.05 -18.73
C ARG A 183 11.26 -3.24 -19.27
N ASP A 184 11.12 -3.86 -20.44
CA ASP A 184 9.84 -4.08 -21.13
C ASP A 184 9.22 -5.45 -20.85
N ARG A 185 9.57 -6.08 -19.72
CA ARG A 185 9.24 -7.49 -19.44
C ARG A 185 8.80 -7.68 -18.00
N ASP A 186 7.78 -8.52 -17.85
CA ASP A 186 7.41 -9.09 -16.56
C ASP A 186 8.17 -10.40 -16.37
N TYR A 187 8.82 -10.52 -15.22
CA TYR A 187 9.50 -11.74 -14.82
C TYR A 187 8.75 -12.41 -13.69
N PHE A 188 8.77 -13.73 -13.73
CA PHE A 188 8.09 -14.60 -12.78
C PHE A 188 9.12 -15.37 -11.97
N ILE A 189 8.99 -15.36 -10.66
CA ILE A 189 9.88 -16.14 -9.79
C ILE A 189 9.12 -17.39 -9.34
N VAL A 190 9.71 -18.55 -9.62
CA VAL A 190 9.21 -19.86 -9.19
C VAL A 190 10.22 -20.46 -8.23
N VAL A 191 9.76 -20.93 -7.09
CA VAL A 191 10.57 -21.65 -6.12
C VAL A 191 10.01 -23.07 -6.00
N THR A 192 10.85 -24.07 -6.24
CA THR A 192 10.50 -25.48 -6.12
C THR A 192 11.33 -26.11 -5.00
N ALA A 193 10.68 -26.66 -3.99
CA ALA A 193 11.33 -27.39 -2.91
C ALA A 193 11.74 -28.81 -3.38
N SER A 194 12.74 -29.39 -2.73
CA SER A 194 13.19 -30.77 -3.03
C SER A 194 12.12 -31.85 -2.82
N THR A 195 11.03 -31.52 -2.12
CA THR A 195 9.85 -32.36 -1.95
C THR A 195 8.96 -32.42 -3.20
N GLY A 196 9.21 -31.56 -4.19
CA GLY A 196 8.43 -31.43 -5.44
C GLY A 196 7.37 -30.33 -5.38
N VAL A 197 7.13 -29.73 -4.22
CA VAL A 197 6.17 -28.64 -4.05
C VAL A 197 6.74 -27.32 -4.58
N SER A 198 5.93 -26.54 -5.29
CA SER A 198 6.33 -25.27 -5.89
C SER A 198 5.47 -24.11 -5.41
N SER A 199 6.02 -22.89 -5.46
CA SER A 199 5.23 -21.66 -5.42
C SER A 199 5.51 -20.83 -6.67
N PRO A 200 4.49 -20.48 -7.48
CA PRO A 200 3.09 -20.95 -7.38
C PRO A 200 2.96 -22.48 -7.52
N GLU A 201 1.82 -23.05 -7.10
CA GLU A 201 1.61 -24.51 -7.02
C GLU A 201 1.56 -25.13 -8.41
N ASN A 202 0.90 -24.46 -9.35
CA ASN A 202 0.91 -24.79 -10.78
C ASN A 202 1.58 -23.68 -11.59
N PRO A 203 2.92 -23.66 -11.74
CA PRO A 203 3.64 -22.57 -12.42
C PRO A 203 3.26 -22.29 -13.87
N ASP A 204 2.58 -23.23 -14.52
CA ASP A 204 2.12 -23.08 -15.91
C ASP A 204 0.67 -22.58 -16.02
N GLN A 205 -0.06 -22.53 -14.91
CA GLN A 205 -1.48 -22.14 -14.86
C GLN A 205 -1.75 -20.96 -13.93
N GLU A 206 -0.91 -20.75 -12.92
CA GLU A 206 -1.03 -19.70 -11.93
C GLU A 206 -0.10 -18.53 -12.22
N SER A 207 -0.60 -17.32 -12.00
CA SER A 207 0.23 -16.12 -12.04
C SER A 207 1.24 -16.16 -10.90
N ALA A 208 2.52 -16.35 -11.22
CA ALA A 208 3.58 -16.19 -10.23
C ALA A 208 3.76 -14.70 -9.85
N PRO A 209 4.39 -14.40 -8.70
CA PRO A 209 4.72 -13.02 -8.36
C PRO A 209 5.55 -12.36 -9.46
N THR A 210 5.14 -11.16 -9.84
CA THR A 210 5.77 -10.42 -10.93
C THR A 210 6.84 -9.49 -10.38
N ILE A 211 8.00 -9.48 -11.03
CA ILE A 211 8.97 -8.39 -10.93
C ILE A 211 9.15 -7.72 -12.28
N THR A 212 9.28 -6.40 -12.23
CA THR A 212 9.55 -5.58 -13.41
C THR A 212 10.75 -4.67 -13.14
N LEU A 213 11.21 -3.91 -14.13
CA LEU A 213 12.39 -3.06 -13.99
C LEU A 213 12.06 -1.62 -14.41
N LEU A 214 12.35 -0.66 -13.53
CA LEU A 214 12.11 0.76 -13.83
C LEU A 214 12.86 1.24 -15.07
N THR A 215 12.31 2.28 -15.70
CA THR A 215 13.03 3.02 -16.75
C THR A 215 14.17 3.85 -16.15
N ASP A 216 15.15 4.20 -16.99
CA ASP A 216 16.24 5.10 -16.54
C ASP A 216 15.69 6.46 -16.11
N GLU A 217 14.65 6.96 -16.79
CA GLU A 217 13.97 8.22 -16.44
C GLU A 217 13.37 8.15 -15.04
N GLN A 218 12.59 7.10 -14.75
CA GLN A 218 12.00 6.88 -13.42
C GLN A 218 13.06 6.74 -12.33
N GLU A 219 14.15 6.00 -12.59
CA GLU A 219 15.24 5.84 -11.62
C GLU A 219 15.99 7.17 -11.37
N GLN A 220 16.18 8.02 -12.38
CA GLN A 220 16.80 9.34 -12.19
C GLN A 220 15.90 10.30 -11.41
N GLU A 221 14.60 10.33 -11.74
CA GLU A 221 13.63 11.14 -11.00
C GLU A 221 13.52 10.68 -9.53
N LEU A 222 13.43 9.37 -9.31
CA LEU A 222 13.46 8.76 -7.98
C LEU A 222 14.69 9.18 -7.19
N LYS A 223 15.89 9.09 -7.78
CA LYS A 223 17.15 9.52 -7.12
C LYS A 223 17.13 10.99 -6.71
N LYS A 224 16.65 11.87 -7.58
CA LYS A 224 16.50 13.30 -7.29
C LYS A 224 15.56 13.51 -6.10
N ASN A 225 14.40 12.85 -6.12
CA ASN A 225 13.37 12.97 -5.09
C ASN A 225 13.82 12.39 -3.73
N LEU A 226 14.54 11.26 -3.74
CA LEU A 226 15.18 10.69 -2.54
C LEU A 226 16.22 11.64 -1.95
N ALA A 227 17.06 12.26 -2.80
CA ALA A 227 18.04 13.25 -2.35
C ALA A 227 17.36 14.50 -1.75
N GLN A 228 16.22 14.91 -2.31
CA GLN A 228 15.41 15.98 -1.71
C GLN A 228 14.93 15.59 -0.31
N ILE A 229 14.33 14.40 -0.13
CA ILE A 229 13.88 13.95 1.20
C ILE A 229 15.05 13.91 2.21
N GLU A 230 16.22 13.47 1.78
CA GLU A 230 17.39 13.37 2.66
C GLU A 230 17.89 14.73 3.15
N THR A 231 17.74 15.79 2.35
CA THR A 231 18.16 17.15 2.75
C THR A 231 17.13 17.87 3.63
N GLN A 232 15.93 17.32 3.81
CA GLN A 232 14.92 17.92 4.67
C GLN A 232 15.33 17.83 6.14
N ASN A 233 14.99 18.88 6.90
CA ASN A 233 15.16 18.93 8.35
C ASN A 233 14.04 18.14 9.07
N LEU A 234 13.98 16.85 8.79
CA LEU A 234 13.06 15.89 9.39
C LEU A 234 13.85 14.79 10.08
N ASP A 235 13.25 14.17 11.09
CA ASP A 235 13.88 13.05 11.78
C ASP A 235 13.84 11.76 10.95
N ALA A 236 14.50 10.72 11.46
CA ALA A 236 14.67 9.46 10.76
C ALA A 236 13.35 8.71 10.46
N ASP A 237 12.32 8.82 11.31
CA ASP A 237 11.05 8.16 10.99
C ASP A 237 10.33 8.91 9.88
N ALA A 238 10.29 10.24 9.95
CA ALA A 238 9.61 11.06 8.96
C ALA A 238 10.26 10.93 7.57
N LYS A 239 11.60 10.89 7.52
CA LYS A 239 12.34 10.56 6.28
C LYS A 239 12.02 9.16 5.77
N ALA A 240 11.97 8.16 6.66
CA ALA A 240 11.64 6.79 6.27
C ALA A 240 10.20 6.66 5.72
N LEU A 241 9.22 7.35 6.33
CA LEU A 241 7.85 7.41 5.81
C LEU A 241 7.81 8.10 4.45
N GLY A 242 8.45 9.25 4.30
CA GLY A 242 8.54 9.96 3.02
C GLY A 242 9.21 9.12 1.91
N GLN A 243 10.30 8.42 2.23
CA GLN A 243 10.98 7.51 1.29
C GLN A 243 10.09 6.32 0.92
N ALA A 244 9.41 5.71 1.89
CA ALA A 244 8.50 4.59 1.65
C ALA A 244 7.31 5.00 0.78
N HIS A 245 6.69 6.16 1.05
CA HIS A 245 5.63 6.73 0.23
C HIS A 245 6.11 7.02 -1.19
N LEU A 246 7.32 7.60 -1.35
CA LEU A 246 7.90 7.84 -2.68
C LEU A 246 8.13 6.54 -3.45
N TYR A 247 8.68 5.51 -2.81
CA TYR A 247 8.84 4.18 -3.42
C TYR A 247 7.49 3.58 -3.80
N HIS A 248 6.51 3.66 -2.91
CA HIS A 248 5.15 3.17 -3.11
C HIS A 248 4.41 3.85 -4.28
N SER A 249 4.65 5.15 -4.49
CA SER A 249 4.11 5.94 -5.60
C SER A 249 4.93 5.82 -6.90
N THR A 250 6.13 5.25 -6.86
CA THR A 250 6.98 5.04 -8.05
C THR A 250 6.62 3.72 -8.71
N CYS A 251 5.78 3.76 -9.74
CA CYS A 251 5.25 2.59 -10.45
C CYS A 251 5.64 2.60 -11.93
N GLN A 252 5.93 1.42 -12.48
CA GLN A 252 6.12 1.28 -13.92
C GLN A 252 4.81 1.49 -14.69
N ASP A 253 3.69 1.01 -14.16
CA ASP A 253 2.34 1.30 -14.64
C ASP A 253 1.45 1.68 -13.45
N GLN A 254 0.87 2.89 -13.50
CA GLN A 254 0.03 3.42 -12.44
C GLN A 254 -1.27 2.62 -12.24
N ASN A 255 -1.71 1.88 -13.26
CA ASN A 255 -2.90 1.03 -13.16
C ASN A 255 -2.62 -0.32 -12.50
N TYR A 256 -1.34 -0.68 -12.33
CA TYR A 256 -0.93 -1.96 -11.75
C TYR A 256 -0.05 -1.72 -10.52
N PRO A 257 -0.65 -1.58 -9.31
CA PRO A 257 0.01 -1.43 -8.02
C PRO A 257 1.17 -2.39 -7.71
N ASN A 258 1.15 -3.60 -8.28
CA ASN A 258 2.21 -4.61 -8.20
C ASN A 258 3.47 -4.25 -9.03
N THR A 259 3.46 -3.12 -9.74
CA THR A 259 4.61 -2.60 -10.50
C THR A 259 5.27 -1.39 -9.82
N CYS A 260 4.88 -1.08 -8.59
CA CYS A 260 5.52 -0.06 -7.77
C CYS A 260 6.75 -0.60 -7.04
N LEU A 261 7.63 0.26 -6.52
CA LEU A 261 8.82 -0.14 -5.74
C LEU A 261 8.45 -0.60 -4.32
N ASN A 262 7.49 -1.52 -4.21
CA ASN A 262 6.95 -2.03 -2.94
C ASN A 262 8.03 -2.66 -2.07
N GLN A 263 8.98 -3.40 -2.66
CA GLN A 263 10.07 -4.02 -1.90
C GLN A 263 11.03 -2.99 -1.30
N ASN A 264 11.37 -1.92 -2.03
CA ASN A 264 12.20 -0.84 -1.48
C ASN A 264 11.48 -0.08 -0.35
N ALA A 265 10.17 0.12 -0.48
CA ALA A 265 9.35 0.69 0.61
C ALA A 265 9.39 -0.21 1.86
N ILE A 266 9.26 -1.53 1.70
CA ILE A 266 9.34 -2.49 2.82
C ILE A 266 10.73 -2.44 3.48
N GLU A 267 11.80 -2.38 2.69
CA GLU A 267 13.19 -2.39 3.18
C GLU A 267 13.57 -1.13 3.97
N VAL A 268 13.13 0.04 3.53
CA VAL A 268 13.40 1.29 4.26
C VAL A 268 12.67 1.29 5.61
N LEU A 269 11.44 0.79 5.65
CA LEU A 269 10.67 0.63 6.88
C LEU A 269 11.26 -0.46 7.79
N GLU A 270 11.72 -1.58 7.22
CA GLU A 270 12.38 -2.66 7.97
C GLU A 270 13.68 -2.16 8.63
N THR A 271 14.47 -1.38 7.90
CA THR A 271 15.68 -0.74 8.42
C THR A 271 15.33 0.17 9.60
N ARG A 272 14.26 0.95 9.48
CA ARG A 272 13.84 1.85 10.57
C ARG A 272 13.34 1.09 11.80
N ILE A 273 12.60 0.00 11.59
CA ILE A 273 12.14 -0.92 12.66
C ILE A 273 13.34 -1.56 13.37
N LYS A 274 14.33 -2.06 12.64
CA LYS A 274 15.57 -2.63 13.22
C LYS A 274 16.36 -1.61 14.04
N ALA A 275 16.29 -0.35 13.66
CA ALA A 275 16.87 0.77 14.40
C ALA A 275 15.98 1.24 15.58
N GLY A 276 14.97 0.46 15.99
CA GLY A 276 14.27 0.62 17.26
C GLY A 276 13.22 1.72 17.30
N THR A 277 12.60 2.08 16.17
CA THR A 277 11.48 3.05 16.19
C THR A 277 10.28 2.52 16.98
N ASP A 278 9.61 3.42 17.69
CA ASP A 278 8.32 3.21 18.36
C ASP A 278 7.16 3.93 17.63
N ASN A 279 7.43 4.53 16.46
CA ASN A 279 6.41 5.17 15.65
C ASN A 279 5.49 4.13 15.01
N ALA A 280 4.24 4.05 15.49
CA ALA A 280 3.24 3.11 15.00
C ALA A 280 2.96 3.22 13.49
N ALA A 281 3.07 4.42 12.90
CA ALA A 281 2.84 4.64 11.47
C ALA A 281 3.86 3.91 10.58
N ILE A 282 5.10 3.72 11.04
CA ILE A 282 6.12 2.94 10.30
C ILE A 282 5.67 1.48 10.19
N TYR A 283 5.19 0.89 11.30
CA TYR A 283 4.72 -0.49 11.32
C TYR A 283 3.43 -0.66 10.52
N GLN A 284 2.52 0.32 10.60
CA GLN A 284 1.31 0.35 9.81
C GLN A 284 1.63 0.40 8.32
N LEU A 285 2.48 1.32 7.87
CA LEU A 285 2.83 1.43 6.46
C LEU A 285 3.52 0.16 5.94
N GLN A 286 4.36 -0.48 6.77
CA GLN A 286 4.96 -1.76 6.37
C GLN A 286 3.91 -2.87 6.24
N ALA A 287 2.90 -2.88 7.12
CA ALA A 287 1.78 -3.80 7.03
C ALA A 287 0.94 -3.55 5.77
N ASP A 288 0.63 -2.28 5.45
CA ASP A 288 -0.05 -1.88 4.22
C ASP A 288 0.74 -2.39 2.99
N MET A 289 2.07 -2.26 2.98
CA MET A 289 2.91 -2.78 1.89
C MET A 289 2.88 -4.30 1.79
N TYR A 290 2.94 -5.02 2.91
CA TYR A 290 2.78 -6.48 2.91
C TYR A 290 1.42 -6.91 2.40
N LYS A 291 0.34 -6.23 2.82
CA LYS A 291 -1.03 -6.48 2.36
C LYS A 291 -1.09 -6.34 0.85
N ARG A 292 -0.53 -5.24 0.32
CA ARG A 292 -0.49 -4.92 -1.10
C ARG A 292 0.23 -5.97 -1.96
N ILE A 293 1.32 -6.55 -1.47
CA ILE A 293 2.04 -7.61 -2.21
C ILE A 293 1.46 -9.01 -1.97
N GLY A 294 0.37 -9.12 -1.21
CA GLY A 294 -0.34 -10.37 -0.92
C GLY A 294 0.26 -11.20 0.22
N LEU A 295 1.15 -10.62 1.04
CA LEU A 295 1.75 -11.27 2.22
C LEU A 295 0.90 -11.00 3.47
N LYS A 296 -0.34 -11.52 3.48
CA LYS A 296 -1.36 -11.26 4.51
C LYS A 296 -0.90 -11.59 5.93
N ARG A 297 -0.20 -12.72 6.13
CA ARG A 297 0.33 -13.14 7.45
C ARG A 297 1.36 -12.14 8.00
N GLN A 298 2.28 -11.68 7.15
CA GLN A 298 3.28 -10.66 7.51
C GLN A 298 2.60 -9.32 7.80
N ALA A 299 1.58 -8.95 7.01
CA ALA A 299 0.77 -7.77 7.27
C ALA A 299 0.08 -7.84 8.63
N GLN A 300 -0.60 -8.96 8.95
CA GLN A 300 -1.26 -9.22 10.24
C GLN A 300 -0.27 -9.05 11.41
N GLN A 301 0.93 -9.62 11.31
CA GLN A 301 1.97 -9.50 12.35
C GLN A 301 2.40 -8.04 12.55
N ARG A 302 2.58 -7.27 11.47
CA ARG A 302 2.98 -5.86 11.54
C ARG A 302 1.87 -4.97 12.05
N TYR A 303 0.62 -5.17 11.63
CA TYR A 303 -0.53 -4.47 12.18
C TYR A 303 -0.71 -4.74 13.68
N ARG A 304 -0.57 -5.99 14.15
CA ARG A 304 -0.62 -6.29 15.59
C ARG A 304 0.44 -5.51 16.39
N THR A 305 1.63 -5.32 15.82
CA THR A 305 2.70 -4.50 16.43
C THR A 305 2.33 -3.02 16.44
N ALA A 306 1.85 -2.50 15.31
CA ALA A 306 1.37 -1.12 15.19
C ALA A 306 0.22 -0.83 16.18
N LEU A 307 -0.72 -1.77 16.34
CA LEU A 307 -1.85 -1.67 17.27
C LEU A 307 -1.37 -1.60 18.72
N ALA A 308 -0.38 -2.40 19.10
CA ALA A 308 0.21 -2.36 20.44
C ALA A 308 0.85 -0.99 20.74
N LEU A 309 1.54 -0.39 19.76
CA LEU A 309 2.11 0.96 19.88
C LEU A 309 1.01 2.04 19.94
N ALA A 310 -0.01 1.95 19.09
CA ALA A 310 -1.15 2.86 19.08
C ALA A 310 -1.96 2.81 20.39
N LYS A 311 -2.06 1.64 21.03
CA LYS A 311 -2.65 1.47 22.37
C LYS A 311 -1.83 2.17 23.45
N LYS A 312 -0.50 2.04 23.42
CA LYS A 312 0.39 2.72 24.39
C LYS A 312 0.27 4.24 24.35
N THR A 313 0.04 4.81 23.17
CA THR A 313 -0.11 6.26 22.98
C THR A 313 -1.57 6.73 23.05
N ASN A 314 -2.52 5.81 23.25
CA ASN A 314 -3.96 6.07 23.18
C ASN A 314 -4.41 6.76 21.87
N ASN A 315 -3.76 6.42 20.76
CA ASN A 315 -4.16 6.86 19.42
C ASN A 315 -5.39 6.07 18.94
N LEU A 316 -6.58 6.44 19.43
CA LEU A 316 -7.84 5.76 19.11
C LEU A 316 -8.15 5.74 17.60
N PRO A 317 -7.98 6.85 16.83
CA PRO A 317 -8.18 6.79 15.38
C PRO A 317 -7.33 5.73 14.68
N LEU A 318 -6.03 5.65 15.01
CA LEU A 318 -5.14 4.65 14.44
C LEU A 318 -5.47 3.23 14.90
N GLN A 319 -5.91 3.06 16.15
CA GLN A 319 -6.39 1.76 16.64
C GLN A 319 -7.57 1.26 15.80
N ALA A 320 -8.57 2.11 15.53
CA ALA A 320 -9.73 1.74 14.74
C ALA A 320 -9.36 1.35 13.30
N GLU A 321 -8.50 2.14 12.65
CA GLU A 321 -8.03 1.85 11.29
C GLU A 321 -7.27 0.51 11.25
N ILE A 322 -6.36 0.27 12.19
CA ILE A 322 -5.59 -0.98 12.24
C ILE A 322 -6.50 -2.18 12.55
N GLN A 323 -7.49 -2.03 13.43
CA GLN A 323 -8.43 -3.09 13.76
C GLN A 323 -9.33 -3.44 12.59
N GLU A 324 -9.81 -2.45 11.83
CA GLU A 324 -10.54 -2.67 10.58
C GLU A 324 -9.68 -3.49 9.58
N GLN A 325 -8.42 -3.09 9.40
CA GLN A 325 -7.48 -3.79 8.52
C GLN A 325 -7.14 -5.23 8.99
N LEU A 326 -7.02 -5.44 10.30
CA LEU A 326 -6.82 -6.77 10.87
C LEU A 326 -8.06 -7.66 10.67
N GLY A 327 -9.25 -7.10 10.80
CA GLY A 327 -10.51 -7.81 10.54
C GLY A 327 -10.67 -8.21 9.08
N GLU A 328 -10.39 -7.29 8.16
CA GLU A 328 -10.36 -7.53 6.71
C GLU A 328 -9.38 -8.66 6.35
N ILE A 329 -8.17 -8.62 6.91
CA ILE A 329 -7.16 -9.67 6.70
C ILE A 329 -7.58 -11.01 7.29
N ALA A 330 -8.10 -11.03 8.52
CA ALA A 330 -8.56 -12.25 9.17
C ALA A 330 -9.71 -12.90 8.40
N HIS A 331 -10.69 -12.11 7.92
CA HIS A 331 -11.76 -12.59 7.06
C HIS A 331 -11.20 -13.24 5.79
N ASN A 332 -10.22 -12.58 5.17
CA ASN A 332 -9.55 -13.06 3.96
C ASN A 332 -8.71 -14.32 4.17
N LEU A 333 -8.30 -14.62 5.41
CA LEU A 333 -7.59 -15.83 5.82
C LEU A 333 -8.54 -16.92 6.35
N GLU A 334 -9.86 -16.71 6.22
CA GLU A 334 -10.92 -17.57 6.76
C GLU A 334 -10.88 -17.72 8.30
N GLU A 335 -10.25 -16.77 8.98
CA GLU A 335 -10.18 -16.67 10.44
C GLU A 335 -11.39 -15.91 10.98
N PHE A 336 -12.60 -16.37 10.65
CA PHE A 336 -13.84 -15.59 10.80
C PHE A 336 -14.13 -15.14 12.25
N ALA A 337 -13.83 -15.97 13.24
CA ALA A 337 -13.98 -15.59 14.65
C ALA A 337 -13.06 -14.42 15.03
N GLU A 338 -11.79 -14.45 14.58
CA GLU A 338 -10.84 -13.36 14.80
C GLU A 338 -11.24 -12.10 14.01
N ALA A 339 -11.79 -12.26 12.80
CA ALA A 339 -12.30 -11.16 12.00
C ALA A 339 -13.40 -10.39 12.75
N VAL A 340 -14.38 -11.10 13.31
CA VAL A 340 -15.47 -10.51 14.11
C VAL A 340 -14.91 -9.73 15.30
N GLU A 341 -13.97 -10.31 16.06
CA GLU A 341 -13.37 -9.63 17.23
C GLU A 341 -12.70 -8.30 16.84
N TRP A 342 -11.95 -8.27 15.73
CA TRP A 342 -11.28 -7.06 15.29
C TRP A 342 -12.25 -6.00 14.77
N LEU A 343 -13.21 -6.39 13.93
CA LEU A 343 -14.17 -5.48 13.34
C LEU A 343 -15.11 -4.87 14.40
N GLU A 344 -15.57 -5.65 15.39
CA GLU A 344 -16.37 -5.13 16.52
C GLU A 344 -15.57 -4.12 17.36
N ALA A 345 -14.27 -4.39 17.56
CA ALA A 345 -13.42 -3.46 18.29
C ALA A 345 -13.20 -2.14 17.52
N ALA A 346 -13.07 -2.19 16.20
CA ALA A 346 -13.03 -1.00 15.34
C ALA A 346 -14.37 -0.24 15.40
N GLU A 347 -15.49 -0.95 15.30
CA GLU A 347 -16.84 -0.39 15.35
C GLU A 347 -17.06 0.39 16.65
N ALA A 348 -16.69 -0.20 17.79
CA ALA A 348 -16.84 0.43 19.10
C ALA A 348 -16.06 1.75 19.23
N ILE A 349 -14.91 1.88 18.55
CA ILE A 349 -14.15 3.14 18.50
C ILE A 349 -14.82 4.12 17.54
N TYR A 350 -15.24 3.69 16.35
CA TYR A 350 -15.90 4.56 15.37
C TYR A 350 -17.24 5.11 15.88
N GLN A 351 -18.04 4.33 16.60
CA GLN A 351 -19.29 4.80 17.22
C GLN A 351 -19.07 5.96 18.21
N LYS A 352 -17.95 5.95 18.96
CA LYS A 352 -17.52 7.06 19.84
C LYS A 352 -16.75 8.15 19.07
N GLY A 353 -16.32 7.81 17.87
CA GLY A 353 -15.38 8.49 17.00
C GLY A 353 -16.04 9.58 16.16
N LEU A 354 -17.07 9.13 15.47
CA LEU A 354 -17.67 9.78 14.32
C LEU A 354 -18.87 10.64 14.71
N ASN A 355 -19.18 11.60 13.86
CA ASN A 355 -20.42 12.37 13.91
C ASN A 355 -21.53 11.55 13.27
N LEU A 356 -22.31 10.81 14.07
CA LEU A 356 -23.37 9.93 13.56
C LEU A 356 -24.59 10.69 13.00
N GLU A 357 -24.61 12.02 13.07
CA GLU A 357 -25.56 12.85 12.33
C GLU A 357 -25.19 12.97 10.84
N ASP A 358 -23.94 12.67 10.49
CA ASP A 358 -23.44 12.65 9.11
C ASP A 358 -23.80 11.31 8.43
N PRO A 359 -24.54 11.31 7.31
CA PRO A 359 -24.87 10.09 6.58
C PRO A 359 -23.66 9.29 6.12
N GLU A 360 -22.52 9.94 5.82
CA GLU A 360 -21.30 9.23 5.40
C GLU A 360 -20.69 8.46 6.58
N ALA A 361 -20.74 9.03 7.79
CA ALA A 361 -20.32 8.33 9.01
C ALA A 361 -21.21 7.13 9.33
N GLN A 362 -22.53 7.26 9.11
CA GLN A 362 -23.46 6.14 9.24
C GLN A 362 -23.18 5.05 8.20
N GLY A 363 -22.92 5.45 6.94
CA GLY A 363 -22.57 4.53 5.86
C GLY A 363 -21.33 3.69 6.18
N LYS A 364 -20.27 4.32 6.69
CA LYS A 364 -19.05 3.59 7.12
C LYS A 364 -19.34 2.57 8.23
N LEU A 365 -20.19 2.89 9.20
CA LEU A 365 -20.56 1.93 10.25
C LEU A 365 -21.43 0.80 9.72
N GLU A 366 -22.31 1.08 8.76
CA GLU A 366 -23.17 0.06 8.15
C GLU A 366 -22.36 -0.93 7.31
N GLU A 367 -21.39 -0.44 6.53
CA GLU A 367 -20.44 -1.28 5.81
C GLU A 367 -19.67 -2.20 6.77
N LEU A 368 -19.13 -1.63 7.85
CA LEU A 368 -18.41 -2.40 8.86
C LEU A 368 -19.29 -3.49 9.53
N ARG A 369 -20.57 -3.17 9.81
CA ARG A 369 -21.54 -4.14 10.36
C ARG A 369 -21.87 -5.26 9.39
N LYS A 370 -21.92 -4.96 8.09
CA LYS A 370 -22.13 -5.96 7.06
C LYS A 370 -20.95 -6.94 7.02
N ASP A 371 -19.72 -6.46 7.12
CA ASP A 371 -18.52 -7.30 7.15
C ASP A 371 -18.45 -8.16 8.43
N ILE A 372 -18.87 -7.60 9.57
CA ILE A 372 -19.04 -8.34 10.83
C ILE A 372 -20.05 -9.49 10.64
N GLU A 373 -21.21 -9.20 10.05
CA GLU A 373 -22.27 -10.18 9.87
C GLU A 373 -21.90 -11.27 8.87
N ASP A 374 -21.28 -10.92 7.73
CA ASP A 374 -20.77 -11.91 6.77
C ASP A 374 -19.73 -12.83 7.42
N SER A 375 -18.84 -12.28 8.26
CA SER A 375 -17.89 -13.08 9.02
C SER A 375 -18.59 -13.99 10.03
N ARG A 376 -19.58 -13.50 10.80
CA ARG A 376 -20.32 -14.32 11.77
C ARG A 376 -21.08 -15.48 11.13
N GLN A 377 -21.64 -15.28 9.93
CA GLN A 377 -22.37 -16.33 9.21
C GLN A 377 -21.48 -17.47 8.73
N ARG A 378 -20.16 -17.29 8.74
CA ARG A 378 -19.15 -18.27 8.30
C ARG A 378 -18.42 -18.97 9.44
N ILE A 379 -18.76 -18.64 10.69
CA ILE A 379 -18.35 -19.39 11.90
C ILE A 379 -19.26 -20.61 12.05
#